data_AF-A0A968TP37-F1
#
_entry.id   AF-A0A968TP37-F1
#
_cell.length_a   1.000
_cell.length_b   1.000
_cell.length_c   1.000
_cell.angle_alpha   90.00
_cell.angle_beta   90.00
_cell.angle_gamma   90.00
#
_symmetry.space_group_name_H-M   'P 1'
#
loop_
_entity.id
_entity.type
_entity.pdbx_description
1 polymer ?
#
loop_
_entity_poly.entity_id
_entity_poly.type
_entity_poly.pdbx_seq_one_letter_code
_entity_poly.pdbx_strand_id
1 'polypeptide(L)'
;MQLPPLQRRILSQLEVLPTGVSELVAASLLERGQMRLGDAVTEILRSLRPNQPMIWDPWIVKTGDVYRLFYLRGLEGQTPWWTVSNLCGAISKDLENWQDLGILLEPEPDHAWESGRICAGCAYEEDGVIYLFYSAGGREMPDLRNEAIALATSTDGVHYRRQLEHFPLIPDEQDAWYDRCNLTEHLHWRDPYLFKDPQDGRYYMFICASAKTPGNFQGCVGLAVSDSIAGSYKILPPAVAPTVKRRVCGRSTTWSDLRFL
;
A
#
# COMPACT_ATOMS: atom_id res chain seq x y z
N MET A 1 -12.02 -23.45 4.15
CA MET A 1 -11.10 -23.17 5.27
C MET A 1 -11.64 -21.96 6.00
N GLN A 2 -11.74 -21.96 7.34
CA GLN A 2 -12.27 -20.79 8.07
C GLN A 2 -11.15 -19.76 8.25
N LEU A 3 -11.42 -18.50 7.89
CA LEU A 3 -10.49 -17.40 8.10
C LEU A 3 -10.25 -17.17 9.62
N PRO A 4 -9.05 -16.73 10.03
CA PRO A 4 -8.77 -16.23 11.38
C PRO A 4 -9.86 -15.24 11.87
N PRO A 5 -10.16 -15.20 13.18
CA PRO A 5 -11.22 -14.34 13.73
C PRO A 5 -11.08 -12.86 13.34
N LEU A 6 -9.85 -12.31 13.40
CA LEU A 6 -9.56 -10.93 13.02
C LEU A 6 -9.93 -10.63 11.55
N GLN A 7 -9.57 -11.53 10.63
CA GLN A 7 -9.87 -11.35 9.21
C GLN A 7 -11.38 -11.42 8.94
N ARG A 8 -12.10 -12.37 9.57
CA ARG A 8 -13.56 -12.42 9.46
C ARG A 8 -14.21 -11.13 9.93
N ARG A 9 -13.70 -10.57 11.03
CA ARG A 9 -14.19 -9.31 11.58
C ARG A 9 -13.94 -8.15 10.62
N ILE A 10 -12.74 -8.01 10.07
CA ILE A 10 -12.44 -6.96 9.08
C ILE A 10 -13.36 -7.06 7.86
N LEU A 11 -13.49 -8.27 7.30
CA LEU A 11 -14.37 -8.50 6.15
C LEU A 11 -15.84 -8.17 6.43
N SER A 12 -16.30 -8.27 7.68
CA SER A 12 -17.66 -7.87 8.06
C SER A 12 -17.88 -6.35 8.10
N GLN A 13 -16.81 -5.57 8.16
CA GLN A 13 -16.84 -4.10 8.26
C GLN A 13 -16.52 -3.42 6.92
N LEU A 14 -15.96 -4.14 5.95
CA LEU A 14 -15.76 -3.60 4.60
C LEU A 14 -17.12 -3.47 3.93
N GLU A 15 -17.59 -2.22 3.78
CA GLU A 15 -18.74 -1.95 2.92
C GLU A 15 -18.38 -2.39 1.50
N VAL A 16 -19.24 -3.23 0.92
CA VAL A 16 -19.14 -3.56 -0.50
C VAL A 16 -19.38 -2.26 -1.25
N LEU A 17 -18.37 -1.76 -1.96
CA LEU A 17 -18.55 -0.65 -2.89
C LEU A 17 -19.79 -0.97 -3.73
N PRO A 18 -20.76 -0.05 -3.87
CA PRO A 18 -21.97 -0.29 -4.64
C PRO A 18 -21.59 -0.49 -6.11
N THR A 19 -21.23 -1.72 -6.44
CA THR A 19 -20.99 -2.15 -7.80
C THR A 19 -22.34 -2.60 -8.30
N GLY A 20 -23.00 -1.74 -9.08
CA GLY A 20 -24.19 -2.10 -9.86
C GLY A 20 -23.87 -3.12 -10.97
N VAL A 21 -23.03 -4.11 -10.69
CA VAL A 21 -22.56 -5.11 -11.66
C VAL A 21 -22.86 -6.49 -11.09
N SER A 22 -24.12 -6.90 -11.27
CA SER A 22 -24.53 -8.29 -11.15
C SER A 22 -23.95 -9.07 -12.33
N GLU A 23 -22.69 -9.53 -12.23
CA GLU A 23 -22.17 -10.69 -12.98
C GLU A 23 -20.69 -10.90 -12.63
N LEU A 24 -20.42 -11.57 -11.50
CA LEU A 24 -19.10 -12.10 -11.19
C LEU A 24 -19.22 -13.58 -10.86
N VAL A 25 -19.49 -14.39 -11.89
CA VAL A 25 -19.23 -15.84 -11.87
C VAL A 25 -18.63 -16.26 -13.20
N ALA A 26 -17.56 -17.05 -13.13
CA ALA A 26 -16.80 -17.71 -14.20
C ALA A 26 -15.58 -16.95 -14.78
N ALA A 27 -14.66 -16.52 -13.91
CA ALA A 27 -13.32 -16.10 -14.31
C ALA A 27 -12.36 -17.29 -14.43
N SER A 28 -12.22 -17.87 -15.63
CA SER A 28 -10.93 -18.45 -16.03
C SER A 28 -10.85 -18.49 -17.57
N LEU A 29 -9.65 -18.25 -18.11
CA LEU A 29 -9.26 -18.10 -19.52
C LEU A 29 -9.53 -16.73 -20.19
N LEU A 30 -10.71 -16.13 -20.05
CA LEU A 30 -10.98 -14.77 -20.62
C LEU A 30 -10.07 -13.68 -20.02
N GLU A 31 -9.74 -13.79 -18.74
CA GLU A 31 -8.89 -12.81 -18.04
C GLU A 31 -7.47 -12.72 -18.60
N ARG A 32 -6.87 -13.82 -19.09
CA ARG A 32 -5.52 -13.75 -19.68
C ARG A 32 -5.51 -13.02 -21.01
N GLY A 33 -6.60 -13.10 -21.78
CA GLY A 33 -6.76 -12.34 -23.02
C GLY A 33 -7.03 -10.86 -22.73
N GLN A 34 -7.88 -10.56 -21.74
CA GLN A 34 -8.18 -9.20 -21.31
C GLN A 34 -7.01 -8.49 -20.62
N MET A 35 -6.19 -9.18 -19.82
CA MET A 35 -4.96 -8.62 -19.25
C MET A 35 -3.98 -8.22 -20.35
N ARG A 36 -3.75 -9.06 -21.37
CA ARG A 36 -2.87 -8.72 -22.50
C ARG A 36 -3.41 -7.55 -23.34
N LEU A 37 -4.72 -7.46 -23.48
CA LEU A 37 -5.36 -6.31 -24.13
C LEU A 37 -5.24 -5.06 -23.27
N GLY A 38 -5.38 -5.18 -21.95
CA GLY A 38 -5.18 -4.11 -20.98
C GLY A 38 -3.73 -3.62 -20.93
N ASP A 39 -2.75 -4.53 -21.00
CA ASP A 39 -1.32 -4.22 -21.08
C ASP A 39 -1.01 -3.46 -22.36
N ALA A 40 -1.53 -3.92 -23.51
CA ALA A 40 -1.37 -3.25 -24.79
C ALA A 40 -2.07 -1.88 -24.82
N VAL A 41 -3.27 -1.76 -24.26
CA VAL A 41 -3.98 -0.47 -24.12
C VAL A 41 -3.22 0.45 -23.17
N THR A 42 -2.67 -0.07 -22.08
CA THR A 42 -1.86 0.70 -21.14
C THR A 42 -0.55 1.15 -21.79
N GLU A 43 0.12 0.30 -22.58
CA GLU A 43 1.29 0.68 -23.39
C GLU A 43 0.94 1.73 -24.44
N ILE A 44 -0.20 1.61 -25.12
CA ILE A 44 -0.67 2.62 -26.07
C ILE A 44 -0.94 3.94 -25.34
N LEU A 45 -1.69 3.93 -24.23
CA LEU A 45 -1.95 5.12 -23.42
C LEU A 45 -0.67 5.75 -22.86
N ARG A 46 0.32 4.93 -22.48
CA ARG A 46 1.66 5.39 -22.08
C ARG A 46 2.43 6.00 -23.24
N SER A 47 2.40 5.38 -24.43
CA SER A 47 3.09 5.89 -25.62
C SER A 47 2.46 7.18 -26.16
N LEU A 48 1.18 7.43 -25.86
CA LEU A 48 0.48 8.67 -26.14
C LEU A 48 0.81 9.82 -25.17
N ARG A 49 1.61 9.57 -24.12
CA ARG A 49 2.10 10.57 -23.16
C ARG A 49 3.62 10.69 -23.17
N PRO A 50 4.26 10.93 -24.33
CA PRO A 50 5.71 11.16 -24.34
C PRO A 50 6.01 12.41 -23.50
N ASN A 51 6.98 12.31 -22.60
CA ASN A 51 7.42 13.39 -21.70
C ASN A 51 6.38 13.89 -20.69
N GLN A 52 5.39 13.08 -20.28
CA GLN A 52 4.65 13.38 -19.05
C GLN A 52 5.15 12.50 -17.90
N PRO A 53 5.20 13.03 -16.66
CA PRO A 53 5.53 12.22 -15.51
C PRO A 53 4.52 11.07 -15.36
N MET A 54 5.03 9.87 -15.06
CA MET A 54 4.17 8.72 -14.76
C MET A 54 3.32 9.01 -13.53
N ILE A 55 2.06 8.59 -13.54
CA ILE A 55 1.14 8.64 -12.39
C ILE A 55 0.68 7.21 -12.10
N TRP A 56 0.68 6.81 -10.82
CA TRP A 56 0.32 5.45 -10.42
C TRP A 56 -0.19 5.37 -8.97
N ASP A 57 -0.60 4.17 -8.58
CA ASP A 57 -1.09 3.77 -7.26
C ASP A 57 -2.01 4.80 -6.58
N PRO A 58 -3.24 4.98 -7.08
CA PRO A 58 -4.21 5.85 -6.44
C PRO A 58 -4.81 5.22 -5.17
N TRP A 59 -5.03 6.03 -4.13
CA TRP A 59 -5.90 5.66 -3.00
C TRP A 59 -6.78 6.83 -2.58
N ILE A 60 -7.93 6.53 -1.98
CA ILE A 60 -8.98 7.51 -1.71
C ILE A 60 -9.41 7.46 -0.25
N VAL A 61 -9.73 8.63 0.31
CA VAL A 61 -10.45 8.76 1.59
C VAL A 61 -11.60 9.74 1.41
N LYS A 62 -12.71 9.49 2.09
CA LYS A 62 -13.81 10.45 2.17
C LYS A 62 -13.71 11.23 3.48
N THR A 63 -13.73 12.54 3.39
CA THR A 63 -13.71 13.47 4.53
C THR A 63 -14.92 14.39 4.43
N GLY A 64 -15.96 14.14 5.24
CA GLY A 64 -17.26 14.80 5.07
C GLY A 64 -17.84 14.59 3.67
N ASP A 65 -18.15 15.68 2.96
CA ASP A 65 -18.70 15.65 1.60
C ASP A 65 -17.64 15.64 0.49
N VAL A 66 -16.35 15.52 0.84
CA VAL A 66 -15.24 15.57 -0.12
C VAL A 66 -14.55 14.21 -0.18
N TYR A 67 -14.43 13.68 -1.39
CA TYR A 67 -13.51 12.61 -1.72
C TYR A 67 -12.13 13.18 -2.00
N ARG A 68 -11.11 12.65 -1.33
CA ARG A 68 -9.71 13.02 -1.53
C ARG A 68 -8.97 11.84 -2.13
N LEU A 69 -8.49 12.04 -3.34
CA LEU A 69 -7.63 11.11 -4.06
C LEU A 69 -6.18 11.48 -3.76
N PHE A 70 -5.39 10.49 -3.40
CA PHE A 70 -3.95 10.54 -3.36
C PHE A 70 -3.40 9.68 -4.48
N TYR A 71 -2.29 10.09 -5.07
CA TYR A 71 -1.64 9.34 -6.13
C TYR A 71 -0.15 9.66 -6.19
N LEU A 72 0.63 8.74 -6.74
CA LEU A 72 2.06 8.93 -6.92
C LEU A 72 2.35 9.55 -8.28
N ARG A 73 3.34 10.43 -8.33
CA ARG A 73 3.83 11.04 -9.57
C ARG A 73 5.34 11.03 -9.63
N GLY A 74 5.89 10.52 -10.72
CA GLY A 74 7.33 10.51 -10.99
C GLY A 74 7.83 11.86 -11.51
N LEU A 75 9.13 11.95 -11.78
CA LEU A 75 9.70 13.10 -12.47
C LEU A 75 9.60 12.95 -13.99
N GLU A 76 9.45 14.06 -14.70
CA GLU A 76 9.45 14.07 -16.16
C GLU A 76 10.79 13.56 -16.72
N GLY A 77 10.72 12.68 -17.73
CA GLY A 77 11.92 12.11 -18.38
C GLY A 77 12.73 11.12 -17.54
N GLN A 78 12.32 10.82 -16.30
CA GLN A 78 13.04 9.92 -15.41
C GLN A 78 12.88 8.44 -15.82
N THR A 79 14.00 7.70 -15.85
CA THR A 79 14.01 6.24 -16.06
C THR A 79 14.94 5.56 -15.03
N PRO A 80 14.45 4.57 -14.27
CA PRO A 80 13.05 4.13 -14.17
C PRO A 80 12.16 5.22 -13.54
N TRP A 81 10.89 5.27 -13.94
CA TRP A 81 9.97 6.35 -13.55
C TRP A 81 9.70 6.44 -12.03
N TRP A 82 10.02 5.40 -11.27
CA TRP A 82 9.79 5.32 -9.83
C TRP A 82 11.01 5.70 -8.96
N THR A 83 12.16 6.04 -9.54
CA THR A 83 13.38 6.36 -8.78
C THR A 83 13.17 7.48 -7.77
N VAL A 84 12.51 8.55 -8.22
CA VAL A 84 12.00 9.65 -7.41
C VAL A 84 10.51 9.81 -7.70
N SER A 85 9.71 9.86 -6.64
CA SER A 85 8.26 10.02 -6.72
C SER A 85 7.73 10.90 -5.61
N ASN A 86 6.78 11.76 -6.00
CA ASN A 86 6.05 12.67 -5.13
C ASN A 86 4.66 12.08 -4.86
N LEU A 87 4.10 12.43 -3.71
CA LEU A 87 2.71 12.15 -3.36
C LEU A 87 1.89 13.38 -3.68
N CYS A 88 0.94 13.22 -4.59
CA CYS A 88 0.06 14.26 -5.08
C CYS A 88 -1.39 14.03 -4.60
N GLY A 89 -2.22 15.06 -4.73
CA GLY A 89 -3.61 15.00 -4.32
C GLY A 89 -4.58 15.59 -5.32
N ALA A 90 -5.83 15.13 -5.28
CA ALA A 90 -6.97 15.76 -5.96
C ALA A 90 -8.22 15.60 -5.09
N ILE A 91 -9.20 16.48 -5.28
CA ILE A 91 -10.48 16.42 -4.56
C ILE A 91 -11.68 16.43 -5.48
N SER A 92 -12.75 15.77 -5.05
CA SER A 92 -14.01 15.71 -5.77
C SER A 92 -15.18 15.63 -4.77
N LYS A 93 -16.37 16.07 -5.19
CA LYS A 93 -17.62 15.86 -4.43
C LYS A 93 -18.47 14.72 -5.02
N ASP A 94 -18.16 14.27 -6.21
CA ASP A 94 -18.99 13.36 -7.01
C ASP A 94 -18.23 12.16 -7.60
N LEU A 95 -16.92 12.05 -7.35
CA LEU A 95 -16.00 11.04 -7.92
C LEU A 95 -15.77 11.17 -9.45
N GLU A 96 -16.35 12.17 -10.09
CA GLU A 96 -16.28 12.38 -11.54
C GLU A 96 -15.46 13.62 -11.88
N ASN A 97 -15.76 14.74 -11.20
CA ASN A 97 -15.13 16.03 -11.41
C ASN A 97 -14.05 16.24 -10.33
N TRP A 98 -12.79 16.24 -10.76
CA TRP A 98 -11.63 16.32 -9.87
C TRP A 98 -10.91 17.66 -10.00
N GLN A 99 -10.65 18.30 -8.85
CA GLN A 99 -9.74 19.43 -8.73
C GLN A 99 -8.36 18.91 -8.28
N ASP A 100 -7.35 19.08 -9.13
CA ASP A 100 -5.96 18.76 -8.78
C ASP A 100 -5.43 19.74 -7.72
N LEU A 101 -4.79 19.20 -6.68
CA LEU A 101 -4.12 19.95 -5.63
C LEU A 101 -2.61 20.02 -5.84
N GLY A 102 -2.07 19.27 -6.79
CA GLY A 102 -0.63 19.18 -7.04
C GLY A 102 0.07 18.30 -6.01
N ILE A 103 1.33 18.63 -5.72
CA ILE A 103 2.19 17.87 -4.81
C ILE A 103 1.83 18.20 -3.36
N LEU A 104 1.62 17.16 -2.56
CA LEU A 104 1.34 17.25 -1.12
C LEU A 104 2.58 16.91 -0.28
N LEU A 105 3.38 15.94 -0.74
CA LEU A 105 4.65 15.56 -0.14
C LEU A 105 5.69 15.23 -1.22
N GLU A 106 6.90 15.71 -0.99
CA GLU A 106 8.11 15.36 -1.74
C GLU A 106 9.04 14.52 -0.85
N PRO A 107 9.87 13.63 -1.40
CA PRO A 107 10.96 12.99 -0.68
C PRO A 107 11.79 14.00 0.12
N GLU A 108 12.14 13.68 1.37
CA GLU A 108 12.92 14.57 2.25
C GLU A 108 14.41 14.22 2.14
N PRO A 109 15.26 15.06 1.51
CA PRO A 109 16.66 14.73 1.30
C PRO A 109 17.45 14.49 2.60
N ASP A 110 17.07 15.17 3.68
CA ASP A 110 17.75 15.06 4.99
C ASP A 110 17.37 13.77 5.75
N HIS A 111 16.35 13.05 5.30
CA HIS A 111 15.93 11.77 5.86
C HIS A 111 16.34 10.63 4.91
N ALA A 112 17.49 10.01 5.18
CA ALA A 112 18.07 8.98 4.31
C ALA A 112 17.06 7.91 3.86
N TRP A 113 16.21 7.43 4.78
CA TRP A 113 15.19 6.40 4.56
C TRP A 113 14.04 6.79 3.61
N GLU A 114 13.77 8.09 3.40
CA GLU A 114 12.74 8.59 2.45
C GLU A 114 13.28 9.53 1.38
N SER A 115 14.59 9.75 1.33
CA SER A 115 15.25 10.69 0.42
C SER A 115 15.02 10.43 -1.07
N GLY A 116 14.65 9.19 -1.43
CA GLY A 116 14.47 8.76 -2.81
C GLY A 116 13.05 8.93 -3.30
N ARG A 117 12.14 8.13 -2.74
CA ARG A 117 10.81 7.94 -3.27
C ARG A 117 9.77 7.87 -2.17
N ILE A 118 8.63 8.52 -2.39
CA ILE A 118 7.39 8.27 -1.65
C ILE A 118 6.56 7.26 -2.43
N CYS A 119 6.11 6.22 -1.74
CA CYS A 119 5.34 5.11 -2.25
C CYS A 119 3.92 5.13 -1.68
N ALA A 120 3.11 4.16 -2.11
CA ALA A 120 1.70 4.12 -1.78
C ALA A 120 1.47 3.89 -0.29
N GLY A 121 0.24 4.15 0.13
CA GLY A 121 -0.22 3.89 1.47
C GLY A 121 -1.72 4.09 1.62
N CYS A 122 -2.13 4.65 2.76
CA CYS A 122 -3.53 4.89 3.05
C CYS A 122 -3.72 6.20 3.80
N ALA A 123 -4.95 6.71 3.75
CA ALA A 123 -5.36 7.84 4.55
C ALA A 123 -6.53 7.43 5.45
N TYR A 124 -6.51 7.94 6.67
CA TYR A 124 -7.57 7.77 7.66
C TYR A 124 -7.92 9.15 8.22
N GLU A 125 -9.20 9.46 8.34
CA GLU A 125 -9.64 10.72 8.96
C GLU A 125 -10.27 10.44 10.32
N GLU A 126 -9.81 11.17 11.32
CA GLU A 126 -10.33 11.10 12.67
C GLU A 126 -10.20 12.47 13.34
N ASP A 127 -11.28 12.92 13.99
CA ASP A 127 -11.34 14.17 14.74
C ASP A 127 -10.86 15.40 13.95
N GLY A 128 -11.14 15.46 12.65
CA GLY A 128 -10.76 16.56 11.76
C GLY A 128 -9.29 16.56 11.33
N VAL A 129 -8.56 15.48 11.63
CA VAL A 129 -7.17 15.27 11.22
C VAL A 129 -7.11 14.14 10.20
N ILE A 130 -6.47 14.41 9.07
CA ILE A 130 -6.15 13.40 8.06
C ILE A 130 -4.77 12.82 8.40
N TYR A 131 -4.75 11.53 8.71
CA TYR A 131 -3.56 10.73 8.94
C TYR A 131 -3.21 10.00 7.64
N LEU A 132 -2.12 10.43 7.01
CA LEU A 132 -1.61 9.87 5.77
C LEU A 132 -0.42 8.96 6.09
N PHE A 133 -0.69 7.66 6.13
CA PHE A 133 0.36 6.66 6.18
C PHE A 133 0.87 6.42 4.77
N TYR A 134 2.18 6.46 4.60
CA TYR A 134 2.83 6.25 3.32
C TYR A 134 4.06 5.38 3.50
N SER A 135 4.47 4.71 2.43
CA SER A 135 5.76 4.02 2.42
C SER A 135 6.81 4.90 1.77
N ALA A 136 8.07 4.72 2.10
CA ALA A 136 9.16 5.43 1.44
C ALA A 136 10.41 4.56 1.33
N GLY A 137 11.33 4.98 0.45
CA GLY A 137 12.66 4.41 0.34
C GLY A 137 13.69 5.47 -0.04
N GLY A 138 14.95 5.23 0.35
CA GLY A 138 16.06 6.15 0.09
C GLY A 138 16.57 6.13 -1.35
N ARG A 139 17.53 7.02 -1.64
CA ARG A 139 18.26 7.05 -2.92
C ARG A 139 19.43 6.06 -2.97
N GLU A 140 20.10 5.90 -1.84
CA GLU A 140 21.37 5.18 -1.74
C GLU A 140 21.22 3.90 -0.93
N MET A 141 22.15 2.96 -1.10
CA MET A 141 22.22 1.78 -0.23
C MET A 141 22.57 2.20 1.21
N PRO A 142 21.99 1.58 2.25
CA PRO A 142 21.03 0.47 2.18
C PRO A 142 19.58 0.91 1.97
N ASP A 143 19.25 2.19 2.18
CA ASP A 143 17.89 2.74 2.20
C ASP A 143 17.12 2.59 0.89
N LEU A 144 17.82 2.54 -0.25
CA LEU A 144 17.22 2.23 -1.56
C LEU A 144 16.45 0.91 -1.54
N ARG A 145 16.95 -0.07 -0.77
CA ARG A 145 16.40 -1.42 -0.61
C ARG A 145 15.64 -1.61 0.71
N ASN A 146 15.50 -0.57 1.51
CA ASN A 146 14.78 -0.63 2.78
C ASN A 146 13.56 0.25 2.67
N GLU A 147 12.41 -0.39 2.46
CA GLU A 147 11.15 0.33 2.53
C GLU A 147 10.72 0.47 3.98
N ALA A 148 10.09 1.59 4.28
CA ALA A 148 9.70 1.98 5.61
C ALA A 148 8.32 2.64 5.57
N ILE A 149 7.53 2.49 6.63
CA ILE A 149 6.23 3.16 6.74
C ILE A 149 6.39 4.43 7.57
N ALA A 150 5.84 5.52 7.10
CA ALA A 150 5.83 6.80 7.79
C ALA A 150 4.42 7.37 7.88
N LEU A 151 4.30 8.43 8.68
CA LEU A 151 3.05 9.13 8.90
C LEU A 151 3.26 10.63 8.66
N ALA A 152 2.33 11.22 7.91
CA ALA A 152 2.14 12.66 7.88
C ALA A 152 0.70 13.01 8.24
N THR A 153 0.48 14.17 8.84
CA THR A 153 -0.84 14.63 9.26
C THR A 153 -1.18 15.97 8.65
N SER A 154 -2.47 16.19 8.35
CA SER A 154 -2.98 17.48 7.86
C SER A 154 -4.36 17.78 8.44
N THR A 155 -4.64 19.05 8.71
CA THR A 155 -5.98 19.53 9.13
C THR A 155 -6.74 20.25 8.00
N ASP A 156 -6.06 20.58 6.90
CA ASP A 156 -6.67 21.21 5.71
C ASP A 156 -6.68 20.27 4.49
N GLY A 157 -5.95 19.16 4.57
CA GLY A 157 -5.80 18.17 3.52
C GLY A 157 -4.91 18.62 2.36
N VAL A 158 -4.16 19.71 2.53
CA VAL A 158 -3.24 20.29 1.52
C VAL A 158 -1.82 20.37 2.08
N HIS A 159 -1.66 20.83 3.32
CA HIS A 159 -0.36 20.95 3.98
C HIS A 159 -0.17 19.78 4.94
N TYR A 160 0.81 18.92 4.64
CA TYR A 160 1.11 17.74 5.45
C TYR A 160 2.38 17.94 6.27
N ARG A 161 2.32 17.55 7.54
CA ARG A 161 3.47 17.54 8.46
C ARG A 161 3.84 16.11 8.82
N ARG A 162 5.09 15.74 8.57
CA ARG A 162 5.66 14.45 8.99
C ARG A 162 5.64 14.31 10.51
N GLN A 163 5.27 13.12 10.97
CA GLN A 163 5.34 12.73 12.37
C GLN A 163 6.60 11.87 12.55
N LEU A 164 7.54 12.31 13.39
CA LEU A 164 8.88 11.70 13.51
C LEU A 164 9.13 11.02 14.87
N GLU A 165 8.20 11.11 15.81
CA GLU A 165 8.42 10.58 17.17
C GLU A 165 8.40 9.04 17.21
N HIS A 166 7.52 8.42 16.43
CA HIS A 166 7.33 6.97 16.38
C HIS A 166 7.51 6.38 14.98
N PHE A 167 7.96 7.19 14.02
CA PHE A 167 8.16 6.82 12.63
C PHE A 167 9.56 7.19 12.16
N PRO A 168 10.13 6.46 11.20
CA PRO A 168 9.52 5.38 10.43
C PRO A 168 9.29 4.07 11.21
N LEU A 169 8.25 3.33 10.83
CA LEU A 169 7.99 1.95 11.26
C LEU A 169 8.69 0.98 10.30
N ILE A 170 9.66 0.25 10.83
CA ILE A 170 10.47 -0.74 10.11
C ILE A 170 10.66 -1.95 11.03
N PRO A 171 10.61 -3.20 10.52
CA PRO A 171 10.99 -4.37 11.30
C PRO A 171 12.47 -4.29 11.71
N ASP A 172 12.77 -4.69 12.95
CA ASP A 172 14.15 -4.82 13.41
C ASP A 172 14.89 -5.87 12.57
N GLU A 173 16.21 -5.73 12.42
CA GLU A 173 17.03 -6.71 11.70
C GLU A 173 16.93 -8.14 12.27
N GLN A 174 16.58 -8.27 13.55
CA GLN A 174 16.38 -9.55 14.24
C GLN A 174 14.90 -9.94 14.37
N ASP A 175 13.99 -9.30 13.62
CA ASP A 175 12.56 -9.62 13.65
C ASP A 175 12.32 -11.12 13.41
N ALA A 176 11.34 -11.67 14.14
CA ALA A 176 11.05 -13.09 14.15
C ALA A 176 10.26 -13.54 12.91
N TRP A 177 9.61 -12.61 12.21
CA TRP A 177 8.60 -12.90 11.19
C TRP A 177 8.89 -12.30 9.84
N TYR A 178 9.59 -11.17 9.78
CA TYR A 178 9.86 -10.42 8.56
C TYR A 178 11.35 -10.34 8.29
N ASP A 179 11.70 -10.38 7.01
CA ASP A 179 13.09 -10.29 6.57
C ASP A 179 13.13 -9.81 5.11
N ARG A 180 14.33 -9.52 4.63
CA ARG A 180 14.57 -9.25 3.22
C ARG A 180 14.11 -10.42 2.36
N CYS A 181 13.58 -10.10 1.20
CA CYS A 181 13.30 -11.09 0.18
C CYS A 181 14.61 -11.61 -0.40
N ASN A 182 14.79 -12.92 -0.41
CA ASN A 182 16.00 -13.60 -0.90
C ASN A 182 16.26 -13.35 -2.39
N LEU A 183 15.21 -13.09 -3.18
CA LEU A 183 15.33 -12.89 -4.62
C LEU A 183 15.77 -11.47 -4.97
N THR A 184 15.26 -10.47 -4.25
CA THR A 184 15.50 -9.06 -4.55
C THR A 184 16.54 -8.44 -3.63
N GLU A 185 16.79 -9.04 -2.47
CA GLU A 185 17.52 -8.47 -1.32
C GLU A 185 16.86 -7.20 -0.74
N HIS A 186 15.64 -6.89 -1.18
CA HIS A 186 14.87 -5.75 -0.67
C HIS A 186 14.11 -6.16 0.59
N LEU A 187 14.10 -5.27 1.57
CA LEU A 187 13.13 -5.32 2.65
C LEU A 187 11.82 -4.73 2.11
N HIS A 188 10.93 -5.61 1.66
CA HIS A 188 9.57 -5.24 1.30
C HIS A 188 8.79 -4.98 2.58
N TRP A 189 8.43 -3.72 2.80
CA TRP A 189 7.66 -3.25 3.95
C TRP A 189 6.91 -1.97 3.57
N ARG A 190 5.80 -2.14 2.85
CA ARG A 190 5.15 -1.03 2.15
C ARG A 190 3.64 -1.19 2.03
N ASP A 191 3.02 -0.20 1.40
CA ASP A 191 1.61 -0.10 1.07
C ASP A 191 0.72 -0.32 2.32
N PRO A 192 0.89 0.49 3.40
CA PRO A 192 0.13 0.32 4.62
C PRO A 192 -1.36 0.54 4.38
N TYR A 193 -2.18 -0.30 5.01
CA TYR A 193 -3.62 -0.13 5.12
C TYR A 193 -4.05 -0.14 6.58
N LEU A 194 -4.64 0.95 7.06
CA LEU A 194 -5.06 1.11 8.44
C LEU A 194 -6.51 0.69 8.65
N PHE A 195 -6.75 -0.05 9.72
CA PHE A 195 -8.08 -0.46 10.18
C PHE A 195 -8.19 -0.23 11.69
N LYS A 196 -9.15 0.61 12.11
CA LYS A 196 -9.52 0.73 13.51
C LYS A 196 -10.56 -0.33 13.85
N ASP A 197 -10.25 -1.22 14.80
CA ASP A 197 -11.20 -2.23 15.25
C ASP A 197 -12.24 -1.59 16.19
N PRO A 198 -13.54 -1.59 15.84
CA PRO A 198 -14.57 -1.00 16.69
C PRO A 198 -14.79 -1.77 18.02
N GLN A 199 -14.32 -3.03 18.12
CA GLN A 199 -14.53 -3.83 19.33
C GLN A 199 -13.54 -3.50 20.45
N ASP A 200 -12.26 -3.29 20.10
CA ASP A 200 -11.22 -2.99 21.09
C ASP A 200 -10.63 -1.58 20.95
N GLY A 201 -11.01 -0.83 19.91
CA GLY A 201 -10.59 0.54 19.66
C GLY A 201 -9.17 0.68 19.09
N ARG A 202 -8.47 -0.43 18.85
CA ARG A 202 -7.06 -0.41 18.41
C ARG A 202 -6.94 -0.26 16.90
N TYR A 203 -5.78 0.25 16.50
CA TYR A 203 -5.42 0.48 15.11
C TYR A 203 -4.54 -0.66 14.63
N TYR A 204 -5.03 -1.42 13.66
CA TYR A 204 -4.32 -2.49 12.99
C TYR A 204 -3.83 -1.99 11.63
N MET A 205 -2.56 -2.18 11.34
CA MET A 205 -1.94 -1.83 10.07
C MET A 205 -1.57 -3.10 9.31
N PHE A 206 -2.15 -3.27 8.13
CA PHE A 206 -1.82 -4.33 7.18
C PHE A 206 -0.77 -3.83 6.20
N ILE A 207 0.22 -4.65 5.90
CA ILE A 207 1.43 -4.20 5.22
C ILE A 207 1.81 -5.21 4.13
N CYS A 208 2.10 -4.75 2.92
CA CYS A 208 2.75 -5.59 1.91
C CYS A 208 4.18 -5.87 2.35
N ALA A 209 4.46 -7.12 2.75
CA ALA A 209 5.70 -7.48 3.42
C ALA A 209 6.34 -8.77 2.87
N SER A 210 7.60 -9.01 3.23
CA SER A 210 8.28 -10.30 3.04
C SER A 210 8.44 -11.03 4.37
N ALA A 211 7.97 -12.27 4.42
CA ALA A 211 8.11 -13.15 5.56
C ALA A 211 9.50 -13.81 5.61
N LYS A 212 9.97 -14.01 6.84
CA LYS A 212 11.17 -14.78 7.19
C LYS A 212 10.91 -16.28 7.07
N THR A 213 10.91 -16.76 5.83
CA THR A 213 10.72 -18.17 5.49
C THR A 213 11.75 -18.62 4.45
N PRO A 214 12.15 -19.90 4.44
CA PRO A 214 13.03 -20.43 3.39
C PRO A 214 12.43 -20.28 1.98
N GLY A 215 13.32 -20.11 0.99
CA GLY A 215 12.96 -20.03 -0.43
C GLY A 215 12.67 -18.61 -0.90
N ASN A 216 12.17 -18.49 -2.14
CA ASN A 216 12.02 -17.19 -2.82
C ASN A 216 10.58 -16.65 -2.78
N PHE A 217 9.60 -17.47 -2.36
CA PHE A 217 8.20 -17.08 -2.25
C PHE A 217 7.91 -16.61 -0.83
N GLN A 218 8.37 -15.39 -0.51
CA GLN A 218 8.30 -14.79 0.82
C GLN A 218 7.19 -13.75 0.97
N GLY A 219 6.46 -13.39 -0.09
CA GLY A 219 5.38 -12.40 0.00
C GLY A 219 4.32 -12.76 1.04
N CYS A 220 3.95 -11.79 1.87
CA CYS A 220 3.01 -11.94 2.98
C CYS A 220 2.24 -10.66 3.23
N VAL A 221 1.17 -10.75 4.05
CA VAL A 221 0.51 -9.57 4.62
C VAL A 221 1.02 -9.40 6.04
N GLY A 222 1.88 -8.40 6.21
CA GLY A 222 2.39 -7.94 7.49
C GLY A 222 1.29 -7.37 8.37
N LEU A 223 1.53 -7.37 9.69
CA LEU A 223 0.58 -6.86 10.66
C LEU A 223 1.31 -6.08 11.76
N ALA A 224 0.81 -4.89 12.06
CA ALA A 224 1.20 -4.14 13.24
C ALA A 224 -0.04 -3.63 13.98
N VAL A 225 0.08 -3.33 15.27
CA VAL A 225 -1.02 -2.82 16.10
C VAL A 225 -0.55 -1.68 16.99
N SER A 226 -1.40 -0.68 17.19
CA SER A 226 -1.20 0.42 18.13
C SER A 226 -2.51 0.75 18.86
N ASP A 227 -2.41 1.25 20.09
CA ASP A 227 -3.55 1.78 20.85
C ASP A 227 -3.92 3.21 20.43
N SER A 228 -3.05 3.89 19.67
CA SER A 228 -3.26 5.24 19.15
C SER A 228 -2.85 5.32 17.68
N ILE A 229 -3.63 6.05 16.87
CA ILE A 229 -3.38 6.17 15.42
C ILE A 229 -1.95 6.65 15.12
N ALA A 230 -1.47 7.66 15.82
CA ALA A 230 -0.12 8.20 15.67
C ALA A 230 0.89 7.64 16.69
N GLY A 231 0.52 6.58 17.42
CA GLY A 231 1.33 5.97 18.47
C GLY A 231 2.43 5.03 17.96
N SER A 232 3.13 4.39 18.90
CA SER A 232 4.09 3.33 18.59
C SER A 232 3.36 2.04 18.17
N TYR A 233 3.70 1.53 16.99
CA TYR A 233 3.13 0.28 16.46
C TYR A 233 3.98 -0.91 16.85
N LYS A 234 3.34 -1.91 17.46
CA LYS A 234 3.93 -3.22 17.72
C LYS A 234 3.75 -4.12 16.49
N ILE A 235 4.85 -4.60 15.95
CA ILE A 235 4.87 -5.60 14.88
C ILE A 235 4.41 -6.97 15.42
N LEU A 236 3.55 -7.63 14.65
CA LEU A 236 2.92 -8.92 14.98
C LEU A 236 3.27 -9.97 13.93
N PRO A 237 2.98 -11.27 14.15
CA PRO A 237 3.07 -12.27 13.09
C PRO A 237 2.21 -11.90 11.87
N PRO A 238 2.56 -12.39 10.66
CA PRO A 238 1.83 -12.06 9.43
C PRO A 238 0.37 -12.47 9.54
N ALA A 239 -0.52 -11.56 9.14
CA ALA A 239 -1.93 -11.86 9.01
C ALA A 239 -2.16 -12.95 7.94
N VAL A 240 -1.37 -12.90 6.86
CA VAL A 240 -1.34 -13.94 5.82
C VAL A 240 0.11 -14.30 5.55
N ALA A 241 0.47 -15.56 5.75
CA ALA A 241 1.81 -16.07 5.47
C ALA A 241 1.85 -16.76 4.08
N PRO A 242 3.02 -16.79 3.41
CA PRO A 242 3.19 -17.50 2.16
C PRO A 242 2.93 -19.00 2.36
N THR A 243 2.04 -19.58 1.57
CA THR A 243 1.84 -21.03 1.53
C THR A 243 2.97 -21.71 0.76
N VAL A 244 4.04 -22.12 1.44
CA VAL A 244 5.02 -23.04 0.86
C VAL A 244 4.51 -24.47 1.05
N LYS A 245 3.77 -25.00 0.07
CA LYS A 245 3.52 -26.46 0.05
C LYS A 245 4.84 -27.17 -0.22
N ARG A 246 5.38 -27.85 0.79
CA ARG A 246 6.37 -28.92 0.57
C ARG A 246 5.69 -29.95 -0.34
N ARG A 247 6.17 -30.14 -1.57
CA ARG A 247 5.70 -31.25 -2.42
C ARG A 247 6.03 -32.57 -1.72
N VAL A 248 5.08 -33.10 -0.97
CA VAL A 248 4.97 -34.54 -0.73
C VAL A 248 3.92 -35.06 -1.71
N CYS A 249 4.26 -36.15 -2.37
CA CYS A 249 3.57 -36.75 -3.52
C CYS A 249 2.03 -36.60 -3.51
N GLY A 250 1.46 -36.09 -4.61
CA GLY A 250 0.09 -36.38 -5.05
C GLY A 250 -1.07 -35.78 -4.25
N ARG A 251 -1.35 -34.48 -4.45
CA ARG A 251 -2.68 -33.88 -4.72
C ARG A 251 -2.60 -32.36 -4.60
N SER A 252 -2.69 -31.69 -5.73
CA SER A 252 -2.75 -30.24 -5.83
C SER A 252 -4.14 -29.73 -5.42
N THR A 253 -4.17 -28.79 -4.49
CA THR A 253 -5.29 -27.87 -4.30
C THR A 253 -4.67 -26.48 -4.37
N THR A 254 -5.00 -25.75 -5.43
CA THR A 254 -4.60 -24.37 -5.69
C THR A 254 -5.57 -23.43 -4.99
N TRP A 255 -5.04 -22.41 -4.32
CA TRP A 255 -5.80 -21.22 -3.94
C TRP A 255 -5.55 -20.18 -5.05
N SER A 256 -6.55 -19.97 -5.89
CA SER A 256 -6.72 -18.71 -6.61
C SER A 256 -7.63 -17.83 -5.75
N ASP A 257 -7.46 -16.51 -5.88
CA ASP A 257 -8.40 -15.48 -5.42
C ASP A 257 -8.19 -14.95 -3.99
N LEU A 258 -7.12 -14.18 -3.84
CA LEU A 258 -7.13 -13.00 -2.96
C LEU A 258 -6.64 -11.82 -3.80
N ARG A 259 -7.57 -11.08 -4.42
CA ARG A 259 -7.32 -9.73 -4.92
C ARG A 259 -7.72 -8.79 -3.79
N PHE A 260 -6.75 -8.09 -3.21
CA PHE A 260 -7.05 -6.85 -2.52
C PHE A 260 -7.41 -5.82 -3.60
N LEU A 261 -8.50 -5.09 -3.36
CA LEU A 261 -9.08 -4.09 -4.27
C LEU A 261 -8.05 -3.07 -4.74
#